data_AF-A0A848THK1-F1
#
_entry.id   AF-A0A848THK1-F1
#
_cell.length_a   1.000
_cell.length_b   1.000
_cell.length_c   1.000
_cell.angle_alpha   90.00
_cell.angle_beta   90.00
_cell.angle_gamma   90.00
#
_symmetry.space_group_name_H-M   'P 1'
#
loop_
_entity.id
_entity.type
_entity.pdbx_description
1 polymer ?
#
loop_
_entity_poly.entity_id
_entity_poly.type
_entity_poly.pdbx_seq_one_letter_code
_entity_poly.pdbx_strand_id
1 'polypeptide(L)'
;MLSRREARRVLMVISDGAPVDDSTLSVNPANFLEKHLRDVISMIERKKQIELLAIGIGHDVTRYYDRAVTITDVEQLAGAMTEQLAALFDADPRKRRRAQRRRRVS
;
A
#
# COMPACT_ATOMS: atom_id res chain seq x y z
N MET A 1 12.88 21.70 -0.15
CA MET A 1 12.18 20.89 0.88
C MET A 1 13.13 19.98 1.65
N LEU A 2 14.26 20.50 2.14
CA LEU A 2 15.32 19.73 2.79
C LEU A 2 15.43 20.07 4.29
N SER A 3 15.56 19.00 5.10
CA SER A 3 16.25 18.94 6.40
C SER A 3 15.47 18.86 7.72
N ARG A 4 14.14 18.67 7.75
CA ARG A 4 13.53 18.19 9.00
C ARG A 4 13.80 16.69 9.17
N ARG A 5 14.55 16.31 10.20
CA ARG A 5 14.70 14.91 10.62
C ARG A 5 13.42 14.49 11.33
N GLU A 6 12.48 13.90 10.58
CA GLU A 6 11.33 13.22 11.17
C GLU A 6 11.77 11.89 11.79
N ALA A 7 11.38 11.64 13.03
CA ALA A 7 11.67 10.39 13.72
C ALA A 7 11.02 9.17 13.06
N ARG A 8 9.89 9.37 12.38
CA ARG A 8 9.10 8.32 11.74
C ARG A 8 8.44 8.86 10.47
N ARG A 9 8.57 8.14 9.36
CA ARG A 9 8.00 8.52 8.05
C ARG A 9 7.05 7.44 7.58
N VAL A 10 5.82 7.83 7.27
CA VAL A 10 4.77 6.92 6.79
C VAL A 10 4.35 7.39 5.40
N LEU A 11 4.29 6.47 4.44
CA LEU A 11 3.74 6.73 3.11
C LEU A 11 2.51 5.85 2.93
N MET A 12 1.33 6.49 2.92
CA MET A 12 0.05 5.86 2.63
C MET A 12 -0.31 6.10 1.17
N VAL A 13 -0.47 5.03 0.41
CA VAL A 13 -0.95 5.08 -0.98
C VAL A 13 -2.44 4.77 -0.99
N ILE A 14 -3.25 5.64 -1.58
CA ILE A 14 -4.67 5.39 -1.82
C ILE A 14 -4.82 5.25 -3.33
N SER A 15 -5.26 4.10 -3.81
CA SER A 15 -5.32 3.80 -5.24
C SER A 15 -6.59 3.04 -5.58
N ASP A 16 -7.15 3.36 -6.73
CA ASP A 16 -8.37 2.82 -7.30
C ASP A 16 -8.09 1.80 -8.43
N GLY A 17 -6.86 1.30 -8.61
CA GLY A 17 -6.57 0.49 -9.80
C GLY A 17 -5.18 -0.15 -9.90
N ALA A 18 -4.96 -0.82 -11.03
CA ALA A 18 -3.66 -1.33 -11.47
C ALA A 18 -2.84 -0.22 -12.13
N PRO A 19 -1.50 -0.34 -12.25
CA PRO A 19 -0.73 0.64 -12.99
C PRO A 19 -1.03 0.52 -14.50
N VAL A 20 -1.69 1.52 -15.07
CA VAL A 20 -2.13 1.55 -16.48
C VAL A 20 -1.81 2.91 -17.09
N ASP A 21 -1.20 2.89 -18.27
CA ASP A 21 -0.97 4.05 -19.14
C ASP A 21 -0.84 3.55 -20.58
N ASP A 22 -1.78 3.94 -21.45
CA ASP A 22 -1.89 3.40 -22.81
C ASP A 22 -0.67 3.73 -23.68
N SER A 23 -0.12 4.93 -23.53
CA SER A 23 1.06 5.35 -24.28
C SER A 23 2.26 4.50 -23.90
N THR A 24 2.47 4.26 -22.60
CA THR A 24 3.53 3.36 -22.12
C THR A 24 3.32 1.94 -22.63
N LEU A 25 2.10 1.40 -22.54
CA LEU A 25 1.79 0.03 -22.95
C LEU A 25 1.85 -0.19 -24.48
N SER A 26 1.68 0.86 -25.28
CA SER A 26 1.72 0.76 -26.74
C SER A 26 3.11 0.41 -27.30
N VAL A 27 4.18 0.78 -26.58
CA VAL A 27 5.58 0.60 -27.02
C VAL A 27 6.42 -0.24 -26.07
N ASN A 28 5.82 -0.80 -25.02
CA ASN A 28 6.50 -1.64 -24.04
C ASN A 28 5.78 -3.00 -23.86
N PRO A 29 6.46 -4.02 -23.32
CA PRO A 29 5.80 -5.24 -22.90
C PRO A 29 4.64 -4.98 -21.93
N ALA A 30 3.57 -5.77 -22.03
CA ALA A 30 2.34 -5.57 -21.26
C ALA A 30 2.54 -5.53 -19.71
N ASN A 31 3.61 -6.15 -19.20
CA ASN A 31 3.92 -6.19 -17.78
C ASN A 31 4.90 -5.10 -17.32
N PHE A 32 5.29 -4.15 -18.19
CA PHE A 32 6.30 -3.14 -17.89
C PHE A 32 5.94 -2.31 -16.66
N LEU A 33 4.73 -1.75 -16.64
CA LEU A 33 4.25 -0.91 -15.54
C LEU A 33 4.08 -1.69 -14.23
N GLU A 34 3.62 -2.94 -14.30
CA GLU A 34 3.53 -3.80 -13.13
C GLU A 34 4.92 -4.10 -12.55
N LYS A 35 5.88 -4.47 -13.41
CA LYS A 35 7.25 -4.73 -12.99
C LYS A 35 7.86 -3.49 -12.35
N HIS A 36 7.70 -2.33 -12.98
CA HIS A 36 8.22 -1.07 -12.46
C HIS A 36 7.61 -0.73 -11.09
N LEU A 37 6.29 -0.89 -10.92
CA LEU A 37 5.64 -0.68 -9.62
C LEU A 37 6.23 -1.59 -8.54
N ARG A 38 6.41 -2.89 -8.84
CA ARG A 38 7.04 -3.85 -7.91
C ARG A 38 8.47 -3.45 -7.55
N ASP A 39 9.25 -3.02 -8.52
CA ASP A 39 10.65 -2.59 -8.30
C ASP A 39 10.73 -1.37 -7.40
N VAL A 40 9.85 -0.38 -7.60
CA VAL A 40 9.77 0.84 -6.78
C VAL A 40 9.32 0.52 -5.35
N ILE A 41 8.26 -0.27 -5.19
CA ILE A 41 7.79 -0.70 -3.85
C ILE A 41 8.90 -1.43 -3.11
N SER A 42 9.53 -2.41 -3.78
CA SER A 42 10.61 -3.19 -3.20
C SER A 42 11.81 -2.31 -2.83
N MET A 43 12.13 -1.30 -3.65
CA MET A 43 13.18 -0.34 -3.31
C MET A 43 12.85 0.44 -2.03
N ILE A 44 11.61 0.92 -1.88
CA ILE A 44 11.18 1.67 -0.70
C ILE A 44 11.24 0.78 0.55
N GLU A 45 10.69 -0.42 0.47
CA GLU A 45 10.65 -1.38 1.59
C GLU A 45 12.05 -1.82 2.01
N ARG A 46 12.97 -2.06 1.06
CA ARG A 46 14.37 -2.41 1.36
C ARG A 46 15.12 -1.30 2.07
N LYS A 47 14.87 -0.04 1.72
CA LYS A 47 15.52 1.12 2.36
C LYS A 47 15.10 1.28 3.82
N LYS A 48 13.92 0.78 4.22
CA LYS A 48 13.36 0.85 5.59
C LYS A 48 13.33 2.25 6.20
N GLN A 49 13.42 3.29 5.37
CA GLN A 49 13.36 4.69 5.80
C GLN A 49 11.92 5.20 5.90
N ILE A 50 10.97 4.48 5.30
CA ILE A 50 9.57 4.85 5.19
C ILE A 50 8.72 3.60 5.45
N GLU A 51 7.72 3.73 6.31
CA GLU A 51 6.67 2.74 6.49
C GLU A 51 5.63 2.91 5.39
N LEU A 52 5.75 2.07 4.37
CA LEU A 52 4.81 2.01 3.25
C LEU A 52 3.56 1.22 3.64
N LEU A 53 2.39 1.74 3.28
CA LEU A 53 1.09 1.08 3.39
C LEU A 53 0.14 1.54 2.28
N ALA A 54 -0.86 0.73 1.93
CA ALA A 54 -1.78 1.03 0.84
C ALA A 54 -3.25 0.76 1.18
N ILE A 55 -4.14 1.53 0.57
CA ILE A 55 -5.59 1.35 0.56
C ILE A 55 -6.03 1.24 -0.90
N GLY A 56 -6.56 0.07 -1.27
CA GLY A 56 -7.16 -0.18 -2.57
C GLY A 56 -8.65 0.13 -2.54
N ILE A 57 -9.17 0.92 -3.48
CA ILE A 57 -10.61 1.20 -3.60
C ILE A 57 -11.14 0.42 -4.79
N GLY A 58 -12.04 -0.53 -4.54
CA GLY A 58 -12.60 -1.42 -5.56
C GLY A 58 -11.59 -2.39 -6.20
N HIS A 59 -10.31 -2.32 -5.82
CA HIS A 59 -9.22 -3.09 -6.42
C HIS A 59 -8.29 -3.69 -5.39
N ASP A 60 -7.89 -4.95 -5.60
CA ASP A 60 -6.94 -5.63 -4.74
C ASP A 60 -5.51 -5.13 -4.97
N VAL A 61 -5.01 -4.33 -4.03
CA VAL A 61 -3.63 -3.82 -4.00
C VAL A 61 -2.72 -4.68 -3.12
N THR A 62 -3.24 -5.72 -2.45
CA THR A 62 -2.44 -6.62 -1.59
C THR A 62 -1.43 -7.47 -2.38
N ARG A 63 -1.61 -7.54 -3.70
CA ARG A 63 -0.65 -8.15 -4.64
C ARG A 63 0.66 -7.37 -4.81
N TYR A 64 0.69 -6.09 -4.39
CA TYR A 64 1.85 -5.21 -4.56
C TYR A 64 2.44 -4.77 -3.22
N TYR A 65 1.61 -4.49 -2.23
CA TYR A 65 2.03 -3.93 -0.95
C TYR A 65 1.87 -4.96 0.19
N ASP A 66 2.90 -5.14 1.01
CA ASP A 66 2.85 -6.05 2.16
C ASP A 66 1.82 -5.59 3.22
N ARG A 67 1.69 -4.28 3.40
CA ARG A 67 0.71 -3.65 4.29
C ARG A 67 -0.38 -2.95 3.49
N ALA A 68 -1.43 -3.69 3.17
CA ALA A 68 -2.57 -3.16 2.43
C ALA A 68 -3.92 -3.55 3.02
N VAL A 69 -4.93 -2.73 2.72
CA VAL A 69 -6.35 -3.03 2.90
C VAL A 69 -7.09 -2.67 1.61
N THR A 70 -8.13 -3.42 1.29
CA THR A 70 -9.03 -3.11 0.17
C THR A 70 -10.38 -2.73 0.74
N ILE A 71 -10.91 -1.60 0.29
CA ILE A 71 -12.27 -1.14 0.57
C ILE A 71 -13.10 -1.21 -0.71
N THR A 72 -14.40 -1.39 -0.58
CA THR A 72 -15.29 -1.46 -1.75
C THR A 72 -15.67 -0.09 -2.26
N ASP A 73 -15.75 0.90 -1.37
CA ASP A 73 -16.20 2.25 -1.69
C ASP A 73 -15.47 3.33 -0.88
N VAL A 74 -15.44 4.55 -1.42
CA VAL A 74 -14.75 5.71 -0.85
C VAL A 74 -15.33 6.11 0.51
N GLU A 75 -16.62 5.87 0.79
CA GLU A 75 -17.21 6.19 2.09
C GLU A 75 -16.50 5.46 3.25
N GLN A 76 -15.89 4.31 2.99
CA GLN A 76 -15.14 3.52 3.98
C GLN A 76 -13.71 4.04 4.19
N LEU A 77 -13.23 5.00 3.37
CA LEU A 77 -11.84 5.44 3.35
C LEU A 77 -11.41 6.04 4.69
N ALA A 78 -12.24 6.91 5.29
CA ALA A 78 -11.91 7.54 6.56
C ALA A 78 -11.69 6.52 7.69
N GLY A 79 -12.55 5.50 7.75
CA GLY A 79 -12.40 4.38 8.69
C GLY A 79 -11.15 3.56 8.42
N ALA A 80 -10.93 3.17 7.17
CA ALA A 80 -9.75 2.40 6.77
C ALA A 80 -8.43 3.14 7.03
N MET A 81 -8.36 4.45 6.76
CA MET A 81 -7.20 5.29 7.07
C MET A 81 -6.90 5.30 8.57
N THR A 82 -7.94 5.51 9.38
CA THR A 82 -7.81 5.54 10.86
C THR A 82 -7.32 4.21 11.39
N GLU A 83 -7.89 3.10 10.91
CA GLU A 83 -7.46 1.74 11.29
C GLU A 83 -6.01 1.45 10.87
N GLN A 84 -5.62 1.80 9.64
CA GLN A 84 -4.25 1.55 9.17
C GLN A 84 -3.23 2.36 9.96
N LEU A 85 -3.55 3.63 10.29
CA LEU A 85 -2.68 4.46 11.12
C LEU A 85 -2.63 3.93 12.55
N ALA A 86 -3.76 3.55 13.16
CA ALA A 86 -3.78 2.95 14.49
C ALA A 86 -2.92 1.68 14.54
N ALA A 87 -2.99 0.84 13.51
CA ALA A 87 -2.18 -0.38 13.39
C ALA A 87 -0.66 -0.13 13.27
N LEU A 88 -0.23 1.10 13.00
CA LEU A 88 1.18 1.49 13.08
C LEU A 88 1.66 1.72 14.52
N PHE A 89 0.75 1.99 15.46
CA PHE A 89 1.07 2.19 16.87
C PHE A 89 0.97 0.90 17.69
N ASP A 90 0.37 -0.15 17.14
CA ASP A 90 0.36 -1.48 17.77
C ASP A 90 1.74 -2.13 17.73
N ALA A 91 2.29 -2.43 18.92
CA ALA A 91 3.68 -2.85 19.12
C ALA A 91 4.02 -4.28 18.64
N ASP A 92 3.03 -5.09 18.21
CA ASP A 92 3.24 -6.51 17.88
C ASP A 92 2.85 -6.87 16.43
N PRO A 93 3.85 -7.07 15.53
CA PRO A 93 3.64 -7.50 14.14
C PRO A 93 2.84 -8.81 14.01
N ARG A 94 2.87 -9.68 15.05
CA ARG A 94 2.17 -10.97 15.03
C ARG A 94 0.66 -10.81 15.26
N LYS A 95 0.24 -9.81 16.04
CA LYS A 95 -1.19 -9.48 16.21
C LYS A 95 -1.79 -8.96 14.90
N ARG A 96 -1.04 -8.14 14.16
CA ARG A 96 -1.45 -7.59 12.86
C ARG A 96 -1.76 -8.69 11.83
N ARG A 97 -0.87 -9.67 11.69
CA ARG A 97 -1.04 -10.79 10.73
C ARG A 97 -2.23 -11.70 11.07
N ARG A 98 -2.61 -11.78 12.35
CA ARG A 98 -3.84 -12.48 12.80
C ARG A 98 -5.11 -11.69 12.49
N ALA A 99 -5.11 -10.37 12.70
CA ALA A 99 -6.24 -9.50 12.39
C ALA A 99 -6.55 -9.49 10.88
N GLN A 100 -5.53 -9.35 10.03
CA GLN A 100 -5.67 -9.41 8.57
C GLN A 100 -6.19 -10.76 8.07
N ARG A 101 -5.74 -11.87 8.68
CA ARG A 101 -6.23 -13.22 8.32
C ARG A 101 -7.69 -13.46 8.68
N ARG A 102 -8.18 -12.90 9.80
CA ARG A 102 -9.58 -13.04 10.20
C ARG A 102 -10.54 -12.37 9.21
N ARG A 103 -10.16 -11.23 8.64
CA ARG A 103 -10.93 -10.50 7.62
C ARG A 103 -11.05 -11.21 6.25
N ARG A 104 -10.15 -12.15 5.93
CA ARG A 104 -10.20 -12.90 4.66
C ARG A 104 -11.19 -14.08 4.66
N VAL A 105 -11.71 -14.45 5.84
CA VAL A 105 -12.55 -15.65 6.05
C VAL A 105 -14.01 -15.28 6.34
N SER A 106 -14.29 -13.99 6.53
CA SER A 106 -15.60 -13.37 6.73
C SER A 106 -15.97 -12.57 5.51
#